data_AF-A0A380WAK8-F1
#
_entry.id   AF-A0A380WAK8-F1
#
_cell.length_a   1.000
_cell.length_b   1.000
_cell.length_c   1.000
_cell.angle_alpha   90.00
_cell.angle_beta   90.00
_cell.angle_gamma   90.00
#
_symmetry.space_group_name_H-M   'P 1'
#
loop_
_entity.id
_entity.type
_entity.pdbx_description
1 polymer ?
#
loop_
_entity_poly.entity_id
_entity_poly.type
_entity_poly.pdbx_seq_one_letter_code
_entity_poly.pdbx_strand_id
1 'polypeptide(L)'
;MSGTSGAPDALDLAALLSSRVCHDLINPVGAIVNGLEVMDSSNKAEDKEFALDLIRKSAVSTSARLQFCRIAYGAAGSAGTQIDLGDAQKVARGHLEDNKTKLTWNLPHMLLAKNRVKLLLNMLVIAQQAIPRGGELVIDPIGEGDTMGFCIRAVGQNAREPHSIADQLNLENAASITAHAVQPYYTALLAQACGFKVGLTKEEGAVVVATS
;
A
#
# COMPACT_ATOMS: atom_id res chain seq x y z
N MET A 1 -9.68 27.76 16.50
CA MET A 1 -10.42 26.63 15.93
C MET A 1 -9.99 25.39 16.71
N SER A 2 -10.91 24.83 17.49
CA SER A 2 -10.64 23.82 18.51
C SER A 2 -10.17 22.52 17.88
N GLY A 3 -8.92 22.15 18.13
CA GLY A 3 -8.42 20.80 17.85
C GLY A 3 -9.17 19.81 18.74
N THR A 4 -10.06 19.04 18.13
CA THR A 4 -10.66 17.88 18.78
C THR A 4 -9.62 16.78 18.84
N SER A 5 -9.06 16.58 20.03
CA SER A 5 -8.29 15.38 20.38
C SER A 5 -9.24 14.18 20.38
N GLY A 6 -9.27 13.46 19.27
CA GLY A 6 -10.09 12.26 19.08
C GLY A 6 -9.77 11.60 17.73
N ALA A 7 -10.22 10.37 17.55
CA ALA A 7 -10.16 9.69 16.26
C ALA A 7 -10.82 10.57 15.17
N PRO A 8 -10.29 10.57 13.92
CA PRO A 8 -10.90 11.34 12.83
C PRO A 8 -12.34 10.89 12.62
N ASP A 9 -13.25 11.85 12.41
CA ASP A 9 -14.61 11.51 12.01
C ASP A 9 -14.64 10.94 10.57
N ALA A 10 -15.82 10.56 10.09
CA ALA A 10 -15.95 9.95 8.76
C ALA A 10 -15.53 10.90 7.62
N LEU A 11 -15.77 12.20 7.76
CA LEU A 11 -15.41 13.20 6.74
C LEU A 11 -13.91 13.47 6.76
N ASP A 12 -13.32 13.59 7.95
CA ASP A 12 -11.88 13.74 8.15
C ASP A 12 -11.12 12.52 7.61
N LEU A 13 -11.58 11.30 7.91
CA LEU A 13 -10.97 10.08 7.40
C LEU A 13 -11.05 10.01 5.86
N ALA A 14 -12.18 10.36 5.27
CA ALA A 14 -12.34 10.42 3.82
C ALA A 14 -11.41 11.47 3.19
N ALA A 15 -11.26 12.64 3.81
CA ALA A 15 -10.35 13.68 3.36
C ALA A 15 -8.87 13.25 3.46
N LEU A 16 -8.47 12.64 4.58
CA LEU A 16 -7.11 12.15 4.79
C LEU A 16 -6.73 11.04 3.81
N LEU A 17 -7.62 10.06 3.59
CA LEU A 17 -7.43 9.01 2.59
C LEU A 17 -7.33 9.58 1.17
N SER A 18 -8.20 10.54 0.83
CA SER A 18 -8.16 11.24 -0.46
C SER A 18 -6.84 11.97 -0.64
N SER A 19 -6.39 12.71 0.38
CA SER A 19 -5.09 13.40 0.39
C SER A 19 -3.93 12.43 0.20
N ARG A 20 -3.97 11.26 0.85
CA ARG A 20 -2.93 10.23 0.70
C ARG A 20 -2.87 9.72 -0.73
N VAL A 21 -4.00 9.34 -1.31
CA VAL A 21 -4.05 8.84 -2.70
C VAL A 21 -3.59 9.93 -3.68
N CYS A 22 -4.02 11.18 -3.51
CA CYS A 22 -3.58 12.29 -4.35
C CYS A 22 -2.06 12.52 -4.24
N HIS A 23 -1.52 12.62 -3.03
CA HIS A 23 -0.07 12.78 -2.79
C HIS A 23 0.74 11.69 -3.51
N ASP A 24 0.27 10.46 -3.40
CA ASP A 24 0.90 9.29 -3.96
C ASP A 24 0.89 9.29 -5.51
N LEU A 25 -0.08 9.95 -6.14
CA LEU A 25 -0.21 10.01 -7.60
C LEU A 25 0.40 11.28 -8.21
N ILE A 26 0.56 12.36 -7.45
CA ILE A 26 1.07 13.64 -7.96
C ILE A 26 2.48 13.49 -8.54
N ASN A 27 3.40 12.81 -7.84
CA ASN A 27 4.79 12.70 -8.26
C ASN A 27 4.96 12.01 -9.63
N PRO A 28 4.42 10.79 -9.86
CA PRO A 28 4.61 10.13 -11.16
C PRO A 28 3.81 10.80 -12.28
N VAL A 29 2.69 11.49 -11.98
CA VAL A 29 1.99 12.33 -12.97
C VAL A 29 2.83 13.55 -13.35
N GLY A 30 3.46 14.21 -12.39
CA GLY A 30 4.37 15.34 -12.64
C GLY A 30 5.56 14.96 -13.52
N ALA A 31 6.11 13.75 -13.35
CA ALA A 31 7.18 13.25 -14.21
C ALA A 31 6.75 13.07 -15.68
N ILE A 32 5.49 12.73 -15.93
CA ILE A 32 4.93 12.67 -17.30
C ILE A 32 4.87 14.07 -17.91
N VAL A 33 4.36 15.06 -17.15
CA VAL A 33 4.27 16.45 -17.60
C VAL A 33 5.66 17.01 -17.92
N ASN A 34 6.63 16.82 -17.01
CA ASN A 34 8.01 17.25 -17.23
C ASN A 34 8.64 16.62 -18.48
N GLY A 35 8.35 15.35 -18.75
CA GLY A 35 8.79 14.69 -19.97
C GLY A 35 8.19 15.32 -21.23
N LEU A 36 6.90 15.67 -21.20
CA LEU A 36 6.24 16.36 -22.33
C LEU A 36 6.84 17.76 -22.56
N GLU A 37 7.13 18.51 -21.50
CA GLU A 37 7.80 19.80 -21.61
C GLU A 37 9.17 19.71 -22.29
N VAL A 38 9.95 18.65 -21.99
CA VAL A 38 11.24 18.39 -22.66
C VAL A 38 11.04 18.02 -24.13
N MET A 39 10.00 17.25 -24.46
CA MET A 39 9.66 16.90 -25.84
C MET A 39 9.35 18.12 -26.71
N ASP A 40 8.67 19.11 -26.12
CA ASP A 40 8.26 20.35 -26.80
C ASP A 40 9.40 21.38 -26.89
N SER A 41 10.27 21.44 -25.88
CA SER A 41 11.30 22.50 -25.76
C SER A 41 12.68 22.12 -26.30
N SER A 42 13.06 20.84 -26.32
CA SER A 42 14.38 20.42 -26.81
C SER A 42 14.37 20.10 -28.31
N ASN A 43 15.46 20.40 -29.01
CA ASN A 43 15.71 19.98 -30.39
C ASN A 43 16.75 18.84 -30.49
N LYS A 44 17.29 18.39 -29.36
CA LYS A 44 18.28 17.30 -29.34
C LYS A 44 17.55 15.95 -29.31
N ALA A 45 17.96 15.04 -30.18
CA ALA A 45 17.36 13.70 -30.26
C ALA A 45 17.50 12.92 -28.94
N GLU A 46 18.67 13.02 -28.29
CA GLU A 46 18.96 12.34 -27.02
C GLU A 46 18.02 12.79 -25.89
N ASP A 47 17.76 14.11 -25.77
CA ASP A 47 16.85 14.65 -24.76
C ASP A 47 15.41 14.15 -24.98
N LYS A 48 14.97 14.07 -26.24
CA LYS A 48 13.64 13.55 -26.61
C LYS A 48 13.51 12.06 -26.32
N GLU A 49 14.56 11.28 -26.59
CA GLU A 49 14.57 9.85 -26.28
C GLU A 49 14.49 9.62 -24.76
N PHE A 50 15.28 10.36 -23.97
CA PHE A 50 15.22 10.32 -22.52
C PHE A 50 13.84 10.73 -21.98
N ALA A 51 13.26 11.80 -22.52
CA ALA A 51 11.92 12.25 -22.13
C ALA A 51 10.83 11.21 -22.44
N LEU A 52 10.90 10.56 -23.61
CA LEU A 52 9.97 9.51 -23.97
C LEU A 52 10.08 8.29 -23.05
N ASP A 53 11.30 7.90 -22.67
CA ASP A 53 11.51 6.82 -21.69
C ASP A 53 10.98 7.19 -20.30
N LEU A 54 11.22 8.43 -19.86
CA LEU A 54 10.66 8.96 -18.60
C LEU A 54 9.12 8.95 -18.60
N ILE A 55 8.48 9.42 -19.68
CA ILE A 55 7.01 9.37 -19.85
C ILE A 55 6.52 7.93 -19.76
N ARG A 56 7.14 7.01 -20.51
CA ARG A 56 6.73 5.60 -20.53
C ARG A 56 6.82 4.96 -19.15
N LYS A 57 7.95 5.11 -18.47
CA LYS A 57 8.17 4.56 -17.11
C LYS A 57 7.18 5.15 -16.11
N SER A 58 6.96 6.46 -16.18
CA SER A 58 6.06 7.17 -15.26
C SER A 58 4.59 6.81 -15.50
N ALA A 59 4.17 6.64 -16.76
CA ALA A 59 2.81 6.21 -17.11
C ALA A 59 2.52 4.77 -16.63
N VAL A 60 3.47 3.84 -16.81
CA VAL A 60 3.35 2.46 -16.31
C VAL A 60 3.24 2.45 -14.78
N SER A 61 4.14 3.16 -14.09
CA SER A 61 4.14 3.26 -12.63
C SER A 61 2.84 3.90 -12.09
N THR A 62 2.38 5.00 -12.71
CA THR A 62 1.13 5.67 -12.36
C THR A 62 -0.08 4.74 -12.51
N SER A 63 -0.16 4.04 -13.64
CA SER A 63 -1.26 3.10 -13.91
C SER A 63 -1.30 1.97 -12.89
N ALA A 64 -0.15 1.38 -12.56
CA ALA A 64 -0.07 0.34 -11.56
C ALA A 64 -0.48 0.83 -10.16
N ARG A 65 -0.04 2.03 -9.77
CA ARG A 65 -0.43 2.66 -8.50
C ARG A 65 -1.94 2.96 -8.44
N LEU A 66 -2.52 3.45 -9.53
CA LEU A 66 -3.97 3.67 -9.64
C LEU A 66 -4.75 2.37 -9.48
N GLN A 67 -4.34 1.29 -10.15
CA GLN A 67 -5.00 -0.01 -10.03
C GLN A 67 -4.92 -0.58 -8.61
N PHE A 68 -3.77 -0.42 -7.95
CA PHE A 68 -3.63 -0.78 -6.54
C PHE A 68 -4.56 0.05 -5.64
N CYS A 69 -4.51 1.38 -5.75
CA CYS A 69 -5.35 2.28 -4.94
C CYS A 69 -6.84 2.01 -5.13
N ARG A 70 -7.26 1.67 -6.36
CA ARG A 70 -8.65 1.31 -6.68
C ARG A 70 -9.17 0.14 -5.87
N ILE A 71 -8.33 -0.86 -5.59
CA ILE A 71 -8.69 -2.03 -4.77
C ILE A 71 -8.45 -1.75 -3.29
N ALA A 72 -7.26 -1.26 -2.92
CA ALA A 72 -6.82 -1.09 -1.54
C ALA A 72 -7.62 -0.04 -0.75
N TYR A 73 -8.05 1.04 -1.42
CA TYR A 73 -8.76 2.17 -0.79
C TYR A 73 -10.15 2.40 -1.40
N GLY A 74 -10.29 2.19 -2.71
CA GLY A 74 -11.53 2.46 -3.45
C GLY A 74 -12.69 1.52 -3.15
N ALA A 75 -13.87 1.87 -3.66
CA ALA A 75 -15.10 1.08 -3.53
C ALA A 75 -15.24 -0.03 -4.60
N ALA A 76 -14.15 -0.42 -5.26
CA ALA A 76 -14.20 -1.32 -6.42
C ALA A 76 -15.06 -2.58 -6.18
N GLY A 77 -15.91 -2.91 -7.16
CA GLY A 77 -16.77 -4.10 -7.18
C GLY A 77 -18.19 -3.93 -6.61
N SER A 78 -18.81 -2.75 -6.63
CA SER A 78 -20.21 -2.63 -6.15
C SER A 78 -21.15 -3.57 -6.93
N ALA A 79 -21.90 -4.38 -6.16
CA ALA A 79 -22.62 -5.63 -6.49
C ALA A 79 -21.71 -6.85 -6.76
N GLY A 80 -21.28 -7.51 -5.68
CA GLY A 80 -20.41 -8.69 -5.66
C GLY A 80 -19.46 -8.63 -4.47
N THR A 81 -19.75 -9.37 -3.41
CA THR A 81 -19.21 -9.19 -2.04
C THR A 81 -17.76 -9.66 -1.83
N GLN A 82 -17.09 -10.18 -2.87
CA GLN A 82 -15.76 -10.78 -2.77
C GLN A 82 -14.81 -10.32 -3.89
N ILE A 83 -13.50 -10.47 -3.65
CA ILE A 83 -12.41 -10.15 -4.57
C ILE A 83 -11.47 -11.36 -4.62
N ASP A 84 -10.99 -11.70 -5.81
CA ASP A 84 -10.03 -12.77 -6.03
C ASP A 84 -8.64 -12.37 -5.51
N LEU A 85 -8.00 -13.25 -4.73
CA LEU A 85 -6.62 -13.05 -4.29
C LEU A 85 -5.62 -12.97 -5.45
N GLY A 86 -5.91 -13.55 -6.62
CA GLY A 86 -5.14 -13.37 -7.85
C GLY A 86 -5.19 -11.94 -8.38
N ASP A 87 -6.34 -11.27 -8.30
CA ASP A 87 -6.44 -9.84 -8.65
C ASP A 87 -5.66 -8.98 -7.66
N ALA A 88 -5.74 -9.31 -6.36
CA ALA A 88 -4.95 -8.66 -5.31
C ALA A 88 -3.45 -8.84 -5.56
N GLN A 89 -3.00 -10.06 -5.88
CA GLN A 89 -1.63 -10.36 -6.22
C GLN A 89 -1.15 -9.54 -7.42
N LYS A 90 -1.94 -9.47 -8.48
CA LYS A 90 -1.61 -8.74 -9.70
C LYS A 90 -1.37 -7.26 -9.42
N VAL A 91 -2.26 -6.61 -8.67
CA VAL A 91 -2.09 -5.17 -8.35
C VAL A 91 -0.98 -4.94 -7.34
N ALA A 92 -0.77 -5.86 -6.38
CA ALA A 92 0.32 -5.78 -5.43
C ALA A 92 1.68 -5.87 -6.14
N ARG A 93 1.85 -6.83 -7.06
CA ARG A 93 3.06 -6.94 -7.87
C ARG A 93 3.31 -5.69 -8.70
N GLY A 94 2.30 -5.22 -9.42
CA GLY A 94 2.42 -4.02 -10.25
C GLY A 94 2.83 -2.78 -9.47
N HIS A 95 2.37 -2.64 -8.22
CA HIS A 95 2.67 -1.46 -7.40
C HIS A 95 3.97 -1.60 -6.58
N LEU A 96 4.24 -2.77 -6.02
CA LEU A 96 5.26 -2.95 -4.99
C LEU A 96 6.54 -3.63 -5.50
N GLU A 97 6.48 -4.38 -6.60
CA GLU A 97 7.68 -4.98 -7.19
C GLU A 97 8.43 -3.97 -8.04
N ASP A 98 9.74 -3.96 -7.88
CA ASP A 98 10.66 -3.22 -8.72
C ASP A 98 11.99 -3.99 -8.85
N ASN A 99 13.07 -3.29 -9.17
CA ASN A 99 14.41 -3.88 -9.27
C ASN A 99 15.00 -4.29 -7.91
N LYS A 100 14.49 -3.73 -6.81
CA LYS A 100 14.99 -3.92 -5.44
C LYS A 100 14.04 -4.75 -4.57
N THR A 101 12.75 -4.74 -4.86
CA THR A 101 11.73 -5.43 -4.07
C THR A 101 11.03 -6.52 -4.88
N LYS A 102 10.91 -7.71 -4.30
CA LYS A 102 10.18 -8.87 -4.86
C LYS A 102 9.07 -9.35 -3.92
N LEU A 103 8.02 -9.91 -4.51
CA LEU A 103 6.89 -10.49 -3.79
C LEU A 103 6.86 -12.02 -4.01
N THR A 104 6.90 -12.78 -2.93
CA THR A 104 6.61 -14.21 -2.90
C THR A 104 5.24 -14.43 -2.30
N TRP A 105 4.35 -15.07 -3.05
CA TRP A 105 2.93 -15.12 -2.76
C TRP A 105 2.48 -16.57 -2.59
N ASN A 106 2.27 -16.99 -1.33
CA ASN A 106 1.92 -18.36 -0.96
C ASN A 106 0.45 -18.49 -0.53
N LEU A 107 -0.39 -17.48 -0.81
CA LEU A 107 -1.82 -17.55 -0.54
C LEU A 107 -2.54 -18.42 -1.58
N PRO A 108 -3.59 -19.15 -1.19
CA PRO A 108 -4.38 -19.96 -2.11
C PRO A 108 -5.16 -19.07 -3.09
N HIS A 109 -5.57 -19.67 -4.22
CA HIS A 109 -6.54 -19.05 -5.11
C HIS A 109 -7.93 -19.12 -4.49
N MET A 110 -8.45 -17.99 -4.03
CA MET A 110 -9.78 -17.90 -3.45
C MET A 110 -10.37 -16.49 -3.53
N LEU A 111 -11.70 -16.43 -3.42
CA LEU A 111 -12.47 -15.20 -3.30
C LEU A 111 -12.62 -14.85 -1.81
N LEU A 112 -12.14 -13.67 -1.41
CA LEU A 112 -12.30 -13.16 -0.04
C LEU A 112 -13.19 -11.92 0.00
N ALA A 113 -13.84 -11.69 1.13
CA ALA A 113 -14.60 -10.46 1.37
C ALA A 113 -13.70 -9.21 1.12
N LYS A 114 -14.28 -8.16 0.54
CA LYS A 114 -13.51 -6.97 0.10
C LYS A 114 -12.59 -6.40 1.16
N ASN A 115 -13.07 -6.25 2.39
CA ASN A 115 -12.29 -5.68 3.47
C ASN A 115 -11.09 -6.55 3.85
N ARG A 116 -11.15 -7.87 3.63
CA ARG A 116 -10.04 -8.81 3.87
C ARG A 116 -8.95 -8.62 2.81
N VAL A 117 -9.34 -8.43 1.55
CA VAL A 117 -8.38 -8.10 0.48
C VAL A 117 -7.77 -6.72 0.67
N LYS A 118 -8.58 -5.72 1.06
CA LYS A 118 -8.08 -4.38 1.42
C LYS A 118 -7.09 -4.43 2.58
N LEU A 119 -7.39 -5.23 3.61
CA LEU A 119 -6.51 -5.44 4.76
C LEU A 119 -5.15 -5.98 4.30
N LEU A 120 -5.14 -7.06 3.51
CA LEU A 120 -3.92 -7.65 2.97
C LEU A 120 -3.08 -6.63 2.18
N LEU A 121 -3.70 -5.89 1.25
CA LEU A 121 -3.00 -4.89 0.44
C LEU A 121 -2.41 -3.77 1.32
N ASN A 122 -3.12 -3.36 2.37
CA ASN A 122 -2.63 -2.33 3.28
C ASN A 122 -1.52 -2.84 4.21
N MET A 123 -1.57 -4.10 4.64
CA MET A 123 -0.48 -4.73 5.40
C MET A 123 0.79 -4.83 4.54
N LEU A 124 0.68 -5.08 3.23
CA LEU A 124 1.81 -5.07 2.30
C LEU A 124 2.50 -3.69 2.20
N VAL A 125 1.72 -2.60 2.21
CA VAL A 125 2.26 -1.23 2.22
C VAL A 125 3.04 -0.96 3.50
N ILE A 126 2.59 -1.49 4.63
CA ILE A 126 3.32 -1.41 5.90
C ILE A 126 4.62 -2.23 5.83
N ALA A 127 4.53 -3.48 5.36
CA ALA A 127 5.66 -4.39 5.27
C ALA A 127 6.77 -3.85 4.34
N GLN A 128 6.40 -3.21 3.22
CA GLN A 128 7.36 -2.60 2.30
C GLN A 128 8.20 -1.49 2.97
N GLN A 129 7.63 -0.74 3.90
CA GLN A 129 8.36 0.30 4.63
C GLN A 129 9.46 -0.27 5.55
N ALA A 130 9.37 -1.55 5.90
CA ALA A 130 10.36 -2.23 6.73
C ALA A 130 11.65 -2.57 5.97
N ILE A 131 11.62 -2.55 4.62
CA ILE A 131 12.76 -2.87 3.75
C ILE A 131 13.15 -1.66 2.87
N PRO A 132 13.61 -0.54 3.46
CA PRO A 132 13.88 0.71 2.72
C PRO A 132 14.99 0.59 1.67
N ARG A 133 15.80 -0.47 1.72
CA ARG A 133 16.86 -0.77 0.74
C ARG A 133 16.47 -1.84 -0.29
N GLY A 134 15.21 -2.28 -0.28
CA GLY A 134 14.76 -3.45 -1.02
C GLY A 134 14.92 -4.75 -0.24
N GLY A 135 14.45 -5.83 -0.85
CA GLY A 135 14.34 -7.14 -0.26
C GLY A 135 13.19 -7.95 -0.84
N GLU A 136 12.65 -8.82 -0.01
CA GLU A 136 11.55 -9.71 -0.37
C GLU A 136 10.40 -9.55 0.64
N LEU A 137 9.18 -9.46 0.13
CA LEU A 137 7.96 -9.60 0.90
C LEU A 137 7.43 -11.01 0.66
N VAL A 138 7.43 -11.85 1.68
CA VAL A 138 6.88 -13.20 1.64
C VAL A 138 5.51 -13.18 2.32
N ILE A 139 4.46 -13.56 1.58
CA ILE A 139 3.07 -13.52 2.02
C ILE A 139 2.58 -14.95 2.23
N ASP A 140 2.26 -15.29 3.47
CA ASP A 140 1.81 -16.62 3.88
C ASP A 140 0.42 -16.56 4.54
N PRO A 141 -0.41 -17.60 4.39
CA PRO A 141 -1.68 -17.71 5.09
C PRO A 141 -1.46 -18.09 6.57
N ILE A 142 -2.32 -17.63 7.47
CA ILE A 142 -2.40 -18.13 8.85
C ILE A 142 -3.73 -18.88 9.00
N GLY A 143 -3.68 -20.22 9.11
CA GLY A 143 -4.90 -21.04 9.07
C GLY A 143 -5.45 -21.20 7.65
N GLU A 144 -6.75 -21.49 7.52
CA GLU A 144 -7.37 -21.90 6.26
C GLU A 144 -8.75 -21.26 6.03
N GLY A 145 -9.21 -21.31 4.78
CA GLY A 145 -10.55 -20.86 4.37
C GLY A 145 -10.81 -19.36 4.57
N ASP A 146 -12.09 -18.98 4.62
CA ASP A 146 -12.49 -17.56 4.61
C ASP A 146 -12.03 -16.77 5.85
N THR A 147 -11.71 -17.48 6.94
CA THR A 147 -11.24 -16.94 8.22
C THR A 147 -9.72 -16.85 8.35
N MET A 148 -8.95 -17.23 7.32
CA MET A 148 -7.48 -17.24 7.39
C MET A 148 -6.86 -15.87 7.72
N GLY A 149 -5.90 -15.80 8.62
CA GLY A 149 -5.07 -14.61 8.78
C GLY A 149 -4.07 -14.44 7.63
N PHE A 150 -3.29 -13.36 7.70
CA PHE A 150 -2.17 -13.10 6.80
C PHE A 150 -0.90 -12.88 7.62
N CYS A 151 0.20 -13.46 7.18
CA CYS A 151 1.54 -13.18 7.65
C CYS A 151 2.36 -12.62 6.49
N ILE A 152 2.99 -11.46 6.68
CA ILE A 152 3.89 -10.87 5.70
C ILE A 152 5.25 -10.70 6.34
N ARG A 153 6.24 -11.43 5.85
CA ARG A 153 7.63 -11.33 6.28
C ARG A 153 8.38 -10.44 5.30
N ALA A 154 8.84 -9.28 5.77
CA ALA A 154 9.68 -8.37 5.02
C ALA A 154 11.15 -8.64 5.34
N VAL A 155 11.85 -9.29 4.42
CA VAL A 155 13.24 -9.72 4.56
C VAL A 155 14.12 -8.82 3.69
N GLY A 156 15.18 -8.25 4.23
CA GLY A 156 16.04 -7.38 3.44
C GLY A 156 17.23 -6.81 4.21
N GLN A 157 18.14 -6.18 3.47
CA GLN A 157 19.31 -5.55 4.08
C GLN A 157 18.87 -4.38 4.98
N ASN A 158 19.18 -4.47 6.27
CA ASN A 158 18.71 -3.53 7.31
C ASN A 158 17.18 -3.46 7.43
N ALA A 159 16.50 -4.60 7.32
CA ALA A 159 15.10 -4.70 7.69
C ALA A 159 14.90 -4.16 9.11
N ARG A 160 13.97 -3.21 9.26
CA ARG A 160 13.73 -2.52 10.53
C ARG A 160 12.28 -2.14 10.66
N GLU A 161 11.79 -2.10 11.90
CA GLU A 161 10.45 -1.64 12.17
C GLU A 161 10.32 -0.18 11.71
N PRO A 162 9.31 0.16 10.88
CA PRO A 162 9.11 1.54 10.48
C PRO A 162 8.60 2.38 11.66
N HIS A 163 9.13 3.59 11.77
CA HIS A 163 8.90 4.45 12.94
C HIS A 163 7.40 4.74 13.16
N SER A 164 6.95 4.62 14.41
CA SER A 164 5.58 4.93 14.85
C SER A 164 4.46 4.08 14.24
N ILE A 165 4.76 3.06 13.43
CA ILE A 165 3.71 2.24 12.81
C ILE A 165 2.95 1.41 13.85
N ALA A 166 3.66 0.79 14.80
CA ALA A 166 3.02 0.02 15.87
C ALA A 166 2.04 0.89 16.67
N ASP A 167 2.43 2.13 16.99
CA ASP A 167 1.57 3.09 17.67
C ASP A 167 0.38 3.52 16.82
N GLN A 168 0.58 3.74 15.52
CA GLN A 168 -0.47 4.17 14.58
C GLN A 168 -1.48 3.06 14.24
N LEU A 169 -1.09 1.79 14.43
CA LEU A 169 -2.00 0.65 14.33
C LEU A 169 -2.87 0.48 15.58
N ASN A 170 -2.52 1.15 16.69
CA ASN A 170 -3.35 1.16 17.88
C ASN A 170 -4.47 2.20 17.74
N LEU A 171 -5.71 1.74 17.54
CA LEU A 171 -6.89 2.59 17.42
C LEU A 171 -7.16 3.43 18.67
N GLU A 172 -6.64 3.05 19.84
CA GLU A 172 -6.75 3.83 21.08
C GLU A 172 -5.84 5.07 21.06
N ASN A 173 -4.77 5.05 20.26
CA ASN A 173 -3.80 6.14 20.12
C ASN A 173 -4.15 7.10 18.97
N ALA A 174 -5.41 7.15 18.54
CA ALA A 174 -5.86 7.90 17.36
C ALA A 174 -5.80 9.44 17.47
N ALA A 175 -5.17 10.00 18.50
CA ALA A 175 -5.04 11.44 18.66
C ALA A 175 -4.14 12.03 17.56
N SER A 176 -4.70 12.91 16.73
CA SER A 176 -4.03 13.66 15.65
C SER A 176 -3.47 12.81 14.50
N ILE A 177 -4.32 12.01 13.85
CA ILE A 177 -3.96 11.32 12.61
C ILE A 177 -3.65 12.34 11.50
N THR A 178 -2.43 12.29 10.97
CA THR A 178 -2.00 13.08 9.80
C THR A 178 -2.18 12.28 8.51
N ALA A 179 -2.01 12.91 7.34
CA ALA A 179 -2.08 12.24 6.04
C ALA A 179 -1.04 11.10 5.87
N HIS A 180 0.08 11.15 6.62
CA HIS A 180 1.06 10.05 6.62
C HIS A 180 0.63 8.90 7.54
N ALA A 181 0.00 9.21 8.67
CA ALA A 181 -0.49 8.23 9.65
C ALA A 181 -1.83 7.59 9.28
N VAL A 182 -2.57 8.15 8.29
CA VAL A 182 -3.89 7.63 7.90
C VAL A 182 -3.84 6.21 7.34
N GLN A 183 -2.75 5.80 6.69
CA GLN A 183 -2.67 4.48 6.05
C GLN A 183 -2.56 3.34 7.09
N PRO A 184 -1.67 3.41 8.10
CA PRO A 184 -1.68 2.44 9.20
C PRO A 184 -2.99 2.46 10.01
N TYR A 185 -3.52 3.66 10.30
CA TYR A 185 -4.81 3.78 10.99
C TYR A 185 -5.96 3.09 10.22
N TYR A 186 -6.04 3.31 8.89
CA TYR A 186 -7.00 2.64 8.03
C TYR A 186 -6.81 1.11 8.00
N THR A 187 -5.57 0.64 8.07
CA THR A 187 -5.24 -0.79 8.18
C THR A 187 -5.81 -1.38 9.46
N ALA A 188 -5.70 -0.67 10.58
CA ALA A 188 -6.27 -1.10 11.86
C ALA A 188 -7.80 -1.12 11.85
N LEU A 189 -8.46 -0.14 11.21
CA LEU A 189 -9.91 -0.15 11.03
C LEU A 189 -10.38 -1.33 10.17
N LEU A 190 -9.66 -1.64 9.09
CA LEU A 190 -9.94 -2.82 8.25
C LEU A 190 -9.78 -4.12 9.04
N ALA A 191 -8.72 -4.22 9.85
CA ALA A 191 -8.49 -5.37 10.72
C ALA A 191 -9.66 -5.56 11.69
N GLN A 192 -10.05 -4.50 12.41
CA GLN A 192 -11.18 -4.53 13.34
C GLN A 192 -12.49 -4.94 12.64
N ALA A 193 -12.78 -4.36 11.47
CA ALA A 193 -13.97 -4.70 10.68
C ALA A 193 -13.97 -6.16 10.18
N CYS A 194 -12.80 -6.79 10.10
CA CYS A 194 -12.62 -8.19 9.72
C CYS A 194 -12.46 -9.14 10.92
N GLY A 195 -12.52 -8.64 12.16
CA GLY A 195 -12.33 -9.44 13.37
C GLY A 195 -10.87 -9.78 13.70
N PHE A 196 -9.90 -9.02 13.18
CA PHE A 196 -8.47 -9.19 13.44
C PHE A 196 -7.87 -7.99 14.17
N LYS A 197 -6.68 -8.21 14.74
CA LYS A 197 -5.70 -7.16 15.00
C LYS A 197 -4.53 -7.30 14.05
N VAL A 198 -3.76 -6.23 13.83
CA VAL A 198 -2.49 -6.29 13.08
C VAL A 198 -1.36 -5.86 14.00
N GLY A 199 -0.30 -6.64 14.03
CA GLY A 199 0.91 -6.37 14.81
C GLY A 199 2.17 -6.42 13.95
N LEU A 200 3.24 -5.81 14.48
CA LEU A 200 4.59 -5.89 13.93
C LEU A 200 5.49 -6.61 14.93
N THR A 201 6.31 -7.53 14.45
CA THR A 201 7.34 -8.20 15.24
C THR A 201 8.66 -8.13 14.49
N LYS A 202 9.72 -7.73 15.17
CA LYS A 202 11.07 -7.77 14.61
C LYS A 202 11.66 -9.17 14.79
N GLU A 203 12.16 -9.74 13.70
CA GLU A 203 12.92 -10.99 13.68
C GLU A 203 14.36 -10.71 13.23
N GLU A 204 15.23 -11.73 13.31
CA GLU A 204 16.59 -11.61 12.77
C GLU A 204 16.54 -11.45 11.24
N GLY A 205 16.99 -10.28 10.75
CA GLY A 205 17.01 -9.97 9.31
C GLY A 205 15.64 -9.69 8.67
N ALA A 206 14.56 -9.66 9.46
CA ALA A 206 13.21 -9.47 8.95
C ALA A 206 12.31 -8.67 9.90
N VAL A 207 11.23 -8.13 9.35
CA VAL A 207 10.08 -7.62 10.12
C VAL A 207 8.84 -8.35 9.65
N VAL A 208 8.05 -8.83 10.60
CA VAL A 208 6.82 -9.56 10.34
C VAL A 208 5.62 -8.67 10.64
N VAL A 209 4.72 -8.54 9.66
CA VAL A 209 3.42 -7.89 9.80
C VAL A 209 2.37 -9.00 9.74
N ALA A 210 1.65 -9.25 10.84
CA ALA A 210 0.74 -10.38 10.92
C ALA A 210 -0.61 -10.00 11.53
N THR A 211 -1.66 -10.69 11.08
CA THR A 211 -2.96 -10.65 11.75
C THR A 211 -3.00 -11.59 12.94
N SER A 212 -3.69 -11.19 14.02
CA SER A 212 -4.01 -12.04 15.18
C SER A 212 -5.48 -11.95 15.59
#